data_AF-D1AZI2-F1
#
_entry.id   AF-D1AZI2-F1
#
_cell.length_a   1.000
_cell.length_b   1.000
_cell.length_c   1.000
_cell.angle_alpha   90.00
_cell.angle_beta   90.00
_cell.angle_gamma   90.00
#
_symmetry.space_group_name_H-M   'P 1'
#
loop_
_entity.id
_entity.type
_entity.pdbx_description
1 polymer ?
#
loop_
_entity_poly.entity_id
_entity_poly.type
_entity_poly.pdbx_seq_one_letter_code
_entity_poly.pdbx_strand_id
1 'polypeptide(L)' 'MGSFSIGHWLVILAVVVLLFGAKKIPELAKGIGQGMKDFKKAIKEDEEVKTTVDKVEAKPETSATVTTATPTDEKKSV' A
#
# COMPACT_ATOMS: atom_id res chain seq x y z
N MET A 1 -34.23 3.89 7.12
CA MET A 1 -33.98 4.07 5.68
C MET A 1 -32.54 3.64 5.38
N GLY A 2 -32.23 2.34 5.50
CA GLY A 2 -30.87 1.77 5.47
C GLY A 2 -30.60 0.97 4.20
N SER A 3 -30.97 1.55 3.06
CA SER A 3 -31.20 0.86 1.78
C SER A 3 -29.99 0.13 1.19
N PHE A 4 -28.79 0.30 1.75
CA PHE A 4 -27.57 -0.30 1.22
C PHE A 4 -26.64 -0.78 2.35
N SER A 5 -27.25 -1.45 3.33
CA SER A 5 -26.55 -2.23 4.35
C SER A 5 -25.46 -3.05 3.69
N ILE A 6 -24.24 -2.94 4.21
CA ILE A 6 -22.96 -3.46 3.71
C ILE A 6 -23.01 -4.85 3.01
N GLY A 7 -23.98 -5.69 3.37
CA GLY A 7 -24.26 -6.97 2.70
C GLY A 7 -24.53 -6.86 1.19
N HIS A 8 -25.21 -5.80 0.71
CA HIS A 8 -25.49 -5.65 -0.73
C HIS A 8 -24.19 -5.41 -1.53
N TRP A 9 -23.29 -4.58 -0.99
CA TRP A 9 -21.96 -4.36 -1.55
C TRP A 9 -21.11 -5.63 -1.56
N LEU A 10 -21.21 -6.46 -0.52
CA LEU A 10 -20.50 -7.73 -0.43
C LEU A 10 -20.95 -8.72 -1.52
N VAL A 11 -22.26 -8.80 -1.79
CA VAL A 11 -22.80 -9.65 -2.87
C VAL A 11 -22.33 -9.16 -4.24
N ILE A 12 -22.35 -7.85 -4.50
CA ILE A 12 -21.86 -7.28 -5.77
C ILE A 12 -20.38 -7.61 -5.96
N LEU A 13 -19.56 -7.43 -4.92
CA LEU A 13 -18.13 -7.74 -4.97
C LEU A 13 -17.90 -9.23 -5.25
N ALA A 14 -18.67 -10.11 -4.61
CA ALA A 14 -18.60 -11.55 -4.87
C ALA A 14 -18.94 -11.90 -6.32
N VAL A 15 -19.97 -11.29 -6.92
CA VAL A 15 -20.33 -11.51 -8.32
C VAL A 15 -19.24 -11.03 -9.27
N VAL A 16 -18.66 -9.85 -9.02
CA VAL A 16 -17.53 -9.32 -9.81
C VAL A 16 -16.32 -10.27 -9.72
N VAL A 17 -15.98 -10.76 -8.53
CA VAL A 17 -14.89 -11.72 -8.34
C VAL A 17 -15.18 -13.05 -9.03
N LEU A 18 -16.43 -13.50 -9.09
CA LEU A 18 -16.83 -14.71 -9.82
C LEU A 18 -16.69 -14.53 -11.35
N LEU A 19 -17.10 -13.38 -11.89
CA LEU A 19 -17.02 -13.10 -13.34
C LEU A 19 -15.58 -12.89 -13.82
N PHE A 20 -14.80 -12.10 -13.08
CA PHE A 20 -13.41 -11.80 -13.44
C PHE A 20 -12.42 -12.84 -12.93
N GLY A 21 -12.80 -13.63 -11.92
CA GLY A 21 -11.95 -14.59 -11.23
C GLY A 21 -11.07 -13.96 -10.15
N ALA A 22 -10.87 -14.68 -9.04
CA ALA A 22 -10.05 -14.23 -7.90
C ALA A 22 -8.58 -13.96 -8.25
N LYS A 23 -8.07 -14.50 -9.38
CA LYS A 23 -6.71 -14.24 -9.86
C LYS A 23 -6.56 -12.90 -10.60
N LYS A 24 -7.63 -12.37 -11.23
CA LYS A 24 -7.52 -11.16 -12.06
C LYS A 24 -7.55 -9.86 -11.26
N ILE A 25 -8.32 -9.82 -10.16
CA ILE A 25 -8.36 -8.66 -9.26
C ILE A 25 -6.98 -8.29 -8.69
N PRO A 26 -6.19 -9.21 -8.10
CA PRO A 26 -4.87 -8.87 -7.57
C PRO A 26 -3.85 -8.56 -8.67
N GLU A 27 -3.97 -9.16 -9.86
CA GLU A 27 -3.13 -8.85 -11.03
C GLU A 27 -3.34 -7.41 -11.49
N LEU A 28 -4.60 -7.00 -11.65
CA LEU A 28 -4.98 -5.64 -12.05
C LEU A 28 -4.63 -4.62 -10.95
N ALA A 29 -4.90 -4.96 -9.69
CA ALA A 29 -4.56 -4.11 -8.54
C ALA A 29 -3.05 -3.89 -8.40
N LYS A 30 -2.22 -4.90 -8.71
CA LYS A 30 -0.76 -4.74 -8.76
C LYS A 30 -0.35 -3.74 -9.86
N GLY A 31 -0.87 -3.89 -11.07
CA GLY A 31 -0.57 -2.96 -12.17
C GLY A 31 -0.99 -1.52 -11.88
N ILE A 32 -2.23 -1.33 -11.41
CA ILE A 32 -2.75 0.00 -11.03
C ILE A 32 -1.99 0.55 -9.83
N GLY A 33 -1.70 -0.29 -8.83
CA GLY A 33 -1.00 0.12 -7.61
C GLY A 33 0.44 0.55 -7.86
N GLN A 34 1.12 -0.11 -8.81
CA GLN A 34 2.48 0.26 -9.21
C GLN A 34 2.48 1.60 -9.97
N GLY A 35 1.58 1.77 -10.94
CA GLY A 35 1.41 3.06 -11.63
C GLY A 35 1.02 4.21 -10.68
N MET A 36 0.14 3.96 -9.71
CA MET A 36 -0.23 4.95 -8.70
C MET A 36 0.94 5.30 -7.76
N LYS A 37 1.79 4.33 -7.42
CA LYS A 37 3.01 4.56 -6.62
C LYS A 37 4.02 5.41 -7.38
N ASP A 38 4.28 5.08 -8.64
CA ASP A 38 5.20 5.83 -9.50
C ASP A 38 4.68 7.26 -9.73
N PHE A 39 3.38 7.41 -9.97
CA PHE A 39 2.73 8.71 -10.08
C PHE A 39 2.83 9.52 -8.79
N LYS A 40 2.59 8.89 -7.63
CA LYS A 40 2.70 9.56 -6.33
C LYS A 40 4.15 9.97 -6.02
N LYS A 41 5.13 9.16 -6.44
CA LYS A 41 6.55 9.44 -6.30
C LYS A 41 6.98 10.62 -7.17
N ALA A 42 6.57 10.64 -8.43
CA ALA A 42 6.85 11.74 -9.35
C ALA A 42 6.24 13.07 -8.86
N ILE A 43 4.99 13.05 -8.37
CA ILE A 43 4.37 14.26 -7.79
C ILE A 43 5.12 14.73 -6.55
N LYS A 44 5.53 13.81 -5.67
CA LYS A 44 6.30 14.15 -4.48
C LYS A 44 7.67 14.71 -4.82
N GLU A 45 8.34 14.16 -5.83
CA GLU A 45 9.63 14.64 -6.31
C GLU A 45 9.51 16.05 -6.91
N ASP A 46 8.44 16.35 -7.66
CA ASP A 46 8.18 17.68 -8.21
C ASP A 46 7.87 18.71 -7.09
N GLU A 47 7.10 18.30 -6.08
CA GLU A 47 6.83 19.10 -4.87
C GLU A 47 8.07 19.27 -3.99
N GLU A 48 8.91 18.24 -3.85
CA GLU A 48 10.20 18.35 -3.16
C GLU A 48 11.14 19.26 -3.93
N VAL A 49 11.23 19.19 -5.25
CA VAL A 49 12.05 20.11 -6.07
C VAL A 49 11.59 21.57 -5.92
N LYS A 50 10.28 21.82 -5.75
CA LYS A 50 9.77 23.16 -5.38
C LYS A 50 10.09 23.59 -3.95
N THR A 51 10.35 22.65 -3.05
CA THR A 51 10.61 22.90 -1.61
C THR A 51 12.12 22.86 -1.28
N THR A 52 12.95 22.20 -2.08
CA THR A 52 14.40 21.98 -1.83
C THR A 52 15.30 23.06 -2.42
N VAL A 53 14.78 24.21 -2.84
CA VAL A 53 15.62 25.42 -2.99
C VAL A 53 16.09 25.93 -1.62
N ASP A 54 15.47 25.48 -0.51
CA ASP A 54 15.81 25.93 0.86
C ASP A 54 16.52 24.89 1.75
N LYS A 55 16.86 23.68 1.28
CA LYS A 55 17.48 22.68 2.18
C LYS A 55 18.40 21.68 1.50
N VAL A 56 19.58 22.16 1.11
CA VAL A 56 20.76 21.30 0.96
C VAL A 56 21.36 21.12 2.35
N GLU A 57 21.22 19.92 2.94
CA GLU A 57 22.23 19.24 3.78
C GLU A 57 21.59 18.03 4.49
N ALA A 58 21.85 16.82 3.98
CA ALA A 58 22.42 15.69 4.74
C ALA A 58 22.42 14.41 3.89
N LYS A 59 23.63 13.89 3.76
CA LYS A 59 24.14 12.70 3.07
C LYS A 59 23.65 11.38 3.77
N PRO A 60 24.10 10.16 3.38
CA PRO A 60 23.36 9.20 2.56
C PRO A 60 23.18 7.81 3.23
N GLU A 61 22.46 6.92 2.55
CA GLU A 61 22.65 5.45 2.50
C GLU A 61 22.24 4.52 3.68
N THR A 62 21.36 3.58 3.30
CA THR A 62 21.49 2.13 3.54
C THR A 62 21.21 1.58 4.94
N SER A 63 20.05 0.92 5.12
CA SER A 63 19.95 -0.55 5.02
C SER A 63 18.69 -1.07 5.72
N ALA A 64 18.21 -2.19 5.22
CA ALA A 64 16.94 -2.82 5.50
C ALA A 64 16.83 -3.49 6.89
N THR A 65 15.69 -3.27 7.55
CA THR A 65 15.01 -4.21 8.46
C THR A 65 13.55 -3.74 8.49
N VAL A 66 12.48 -4.50 8.22
CA VAL A 66 12.08 -5.79 8.80
C VAL A 66 11.05 -6.43 7.87
N THR A 67 11.30 -7.66 7.42
CA THR A 67 10.27 -8.64 7.07
C THR A 67 10.74 -9.98 7.64
N THR A 68 9.86 -10.58 8.45
CA THR A 68 9.85 -11.99 8.86
C THR A 68 10.83 -12.43 9.95
N ALA A 69 10.38 -12.33 11.21
CA ALA A 69 10.50 -13.44 12.15
C ALA A 69 9.32 -13.37 13.15
N THR A 70 8.46 -14.37 13.00
CA THR A 70 7.36 -14.88 13.82
C THR A 70 7.70 -14.90 15.33
N PRO A 71 6.68 -14.79 16.21
CA PRO A 71 6.78 -14.31 17.59
C PRO A 71 7.16 -15.43 18.57
N THR A 72 7.75 -15.06 19.70
CA THR A 72 7.66 -15.72 21.03
C THR A 72 8.29 -14.70 21.98
N ASP A 73 7.50 -13.79 22.55
CA ASP A 73 6.89 -13.97 23.88
C ASP A 73 7.96 -14.35 24.92
N GLU A 74 8.58 -13.35 25.52
CA GLU A 74 8.25 -12.91 26.87
C GLU A 74 8.92 -13.76 27.97
N LYS A 75 9.74 -13.05 28.75
CA LYS A 75 9.85 -13.12 30.21
C LYS A 75 10.80 -14.11 30.90
N LYS A 76 11.62 -13.42 31.71
CA LYS A 76 11.90 -13.67 33.14
C LYS A 76 13.22 -14.41 33.34
N SER A 77 14.31 -13.66 33.54
CA SER A 77 14.69 -13.06 34.82
C SER A 77 15.02 -14.13 35.86
N VAL A 78 16.27 -14.05 36.34
CA VAL A 78 16.94 -14.82 37.40
C VAL A 78 17.68 -16.05 36.91
#